data_AF-A0AAD5MHY0-F1
#
_entry.id   AF-A0AAD5MHY0-F1
#
_cell.length_a   1.000
_cell.length_b   1.000
_cell.length_c   1.000
_cell.angle_alpha   90.00
_cell.angle_beta   90.00
_cell.angle_gamma   90.00
#
_symmetry.space_group_name_H-M   'P 1'
#
loop_
_entity.id
_entity.type
_entity.pdbx_description
1 polymer ?
#
loop_
_entity_poly.entity_id
_entity_poly.type
_entity_poly.pdbx_seq_one_letter_code
_entity_poly.pdbx_strand_id
1 'polypeptide(L)'
;MPRLIDSRSWELLEEVPPRFFRLTKEALSLRQKIVLARQCLKFLRRCIQHRIVPNFIKRKRLHAICGVPEDSHRILDIEMKVLRACLRSKQDNLYAMLKKCAAKEYYCDQYLEGNLWRRIIGSEEGELPKRQLSNKV
;
A
#
# COMPACT_ATOMS: atom_id res chain seq x y z
N MET A 1 4.96 -13.14 -1.59
CA MET A 1 3.76 -12.53 -2.21
C MET A 1 2.59 -12.83 -1.28
N PRO A 2 1.88 -11.84 -0.71
CA PRO A 2 0.65 -12.13 0.02
C PRO A 2 -0.37 -12.66 -0.99
N ARG A 3 -0.91 -13.85 -0.71
CA ARG A 3 -1.81 -14.58 -1.61
C ARG A 3 -3.14 -13.85 -1.65
N LEU A 4 -3.58 -13.54 -2.86
CA LEU A 4 -4.66 -12.59 -3.14
C LEU A 4 -6.00 -13.04 -2.55
N ILE A 5 -6.22 -14.33 -2.28
CA ILE A 5 -7.56 -14.84 -1.98
C ILE A 5 -7.36 -16.13 -1.17
N ASP A 6 -7.77 -16.11 0.10
CA ASP A 6 -7.88 -17.32 0.92
C ASP A 6 -8.96 -18.23 0.31
N SER A 7 -8.93 -19.55 0.51
CA SER A 7 -9.86 -20.49 -0.15
C SER A 7 -11.34 -20.06 -0.02
N ARG A 8 -11.68 -19.53 1.15
CA ARG A 8 -13.00 -18.97 1.48
C ARG A 8 -13.37 -17.71 0.71
N SER A 9 -12.39 -16.85 0.41
CA SER A 9 -12.62 -15.64 -0.38
C SER A 9 -12.86 -15.97 -1.86
N TRP A 10 -12.39 -17.13 -2.35
CA TRP A 10 -12.72 -17.62 -3.70
C TRP A 10 -14.17 -18.08 -3.78
N GLU A 11 -14.65 -18.83 -2.79
CA GLU A 11 -16.05 -19.27 -2.69
C GLU A 11 -17.00 -18.07 -2.69
N LEU A 12 -16.69 -17.02 -1.93
CA LEU A 12 -17.50 -15.79 -1.90
C LEU A 12 -17.45 -14.99 -3.22
N LEU A 13 -16.39 -15.16 -4.02
CA LEU A 13 -16.30 -14.52 -5.34
C LEU A 13 -17.15 -15.24 -6.39
N GLU A 14 -17.51 -16.51 -6.20
CA GLU A 14 -18.46 -17.22 -7.06
C GLU A 14 -19.89 -16.68 -6.89
N GLU A 15 -20.23 -16.16 -5.70
CA GLU A 15 -21.52 -15.50 -5.45
C GLU A 15 -21.63 -14.12 -6.13
N VAL A 16 -20.54 -13.57 -6.67
CA VAL A 16 -20.53 -12.24 -7.30
C VAL A 16 -21.11 -12.33 -8.72
N PRO A 17 -22.16 -11.55 -9.05
CA PRO A 17 -22.70 -11.52 -10.40
C PRO A 17 -21.63 -11.17 -11.45
N PRO A 18 -21.59 -11.84 -12.63
CA PRO A 18 -20.54 -11.63 -13.62
C PRO A 18 -20.35 -10.17 -14.04
N ARG A 19 -21.44 -9.39 -14.09
CA ARG A 19 -21.43 -7.95 -14.41
C ARG A 19 -20.64 -7.09 -13.40
N PHE A 20 -20.51 -7.54 -12.15
CA PHE A 20 -19.81 -6.82 -11.08
C PHE A 20 -18.48 -7.47 -10.69
N PHE A 21 -18.16 -8.66 -11.20
CA PHE A 21 -16.93 -9.38 -10.88
C PHE A 21 -15.66 -8.54 -11.10
N ARG A 22 -15.60 -7.79 -12.22
CA ARG A 22 -14.46 -6.91 -12.52
C ARG A 22 -14.32 -5.81 -11.47
N LEU A 23 -15.41 -5.18 -11.06
CA LEU A 23 -15.42 -4.13 -10.04
C LEU A 23 -14.89 -4.68 -8.71
N THR A 24 -15.42 -5.83 -8.25
CA THR A 24 -15.01 -6.50 -7.01
C THR A 24 -13.53 -6.86 -7.04
N LYS A 25 -13.06 -7.48 -8.13
CA LYS A 25 -11.65 -7.84 -8.30
C LYS A 25 -10.72 -6.63 -8.27
N GLU A 26 -11.10 -5.54 -8.92
CA GLU A 26 -10.34 -4.30 -8.92
C GLU A 26 -10.29 -3.66 -7.52
N ALA A 27 -11.39 -3.68 -6.77
CA ALA A 27 -11.45 -3.19 -5.39
C ALA A 27 -10.51 -3.99 -4.47
N LEU A 28 -10.60 -5.33 -4.50
CA LEU A 28 -9.72 -6.21 -3.72
C LEU A 28 -8.24 -6.03 -4.08
N SER A 29 -7.93 -5.92 -5.38
CA SER A 29 -6.57 -5.64 -5.83
C SER A 29 -6.04 -4.30 -5.29
N LEU A 30 -6.88 -3.27 -5.23
CA LEU A 30 -6.50 -1.98 -4.64
C LEU A 30 -6.28 -2.07 -3.13
N ARG A 31 -7.12 -2.77 -2.38
CA ARG A 31 -6.93 -3.00 -0.93
C ARG A 31 -5.54 -3.59 -0.64
N GLN A 32 -5.14 -4.60 -1.40
CA GLN A 32 -3.83 -5.23 -1.23
C GLN A 32 -2.66 -4.31 -1.61
N LYS A 33 -2.79 -3.59 -2.72
CA LYS A 33 -1.78 -2.58 -3.12
C LYS A 33 -1.63 -1.50 -2.05
N ILE A 34 -2.73 -1.10 -1.39
CA ILE A 34 -2.72 -0.16 -0.26
C ILE A 34 -1.96 -0.73 0.93
N VAL A 35 -2.18 -2.00 1.31
CA VAL A 35 -1.44 -2.66 2.39
C VAL A 35 0.06 -2.65 2.11
N LEU A 36 0.47 -3.07 0.91
CA LEU A 36 1.87 -3.05 0.49
C LEU A 36 2.45 -1.62 0.48
N ALA A 37 1.71 -0.65 -0.05
CA ALA A 37 2.14 0.74 -0.07
C ALA A 37 2.34 1.31 1.35
N ARG A 38 1.45 0.98 2.30
CA ARG A 38 1.61 1.35 3.71
C ARG A 38 2.87 0.73 4.33
N GLN A 39 3.14 -0.54 4.05
CA GLN A 39 4.37 -1.21 4.51
C GLN A 39 5.62 -0.53 3.92
N CYS A 40 5.61 -0.25 2.62
CA CYS A 40 6.69 0.49 1.96
C CYS A 40 6.91 1.87 2.59
N LEU A 41 5.85 2.64 2.88
CA LEU A 41 5.99 3.93 3.55
C LEU A 41 6.58 3.82 4.95
N LYS A 42 6.17 2.81 5.74
CA LYS A 42 6.78 2.54 7.06
C LYS A 42 8.27 2.26 6.92
N PHE A 43 8.66 1.44 5.96
CA PHE A 43 10.07 1.15 5.67
C PHE A 43 10.85 2.43 5.30
N LEU A 44 10.35 3.24 4.35
CA LEU A 44 11.03 4.47 3.93
C LEU A 44 11.15 5.50 5.07
N ARG A 45 10.12 5.63 5.92
CA ARG A 45 10.18 6.49 7.12
C ARG A 45 11.27 6.03 8.08
N ARG A 46 11.37 4.72 8.33
CA ARG A 46 12.41 4.14 9.18
C ARG A 46 13.80 4.39 8.60
N CYS A 47 13.98 4.25 7.29
CA CYS A 47 15.24 4.58 6.62
C CYS A 47 15.63 6.05 6.83
N ILE A 48 14.68 6.99 6.71
CA ILE A 48 14.95 8.41 6.96
C ILE A 48 15.33 8.66 8.42
N GLN A 49 14.60 8.07 9.37
CA GLN A 49 14.83 8.23 10.80
C GLN A 49 16.23 7.77 11.22
N HIS A 50 16.71 6.65 10.67
CA HIS A 50 18.03 6.11 10.98
C HIS A 50 19.12 6.56 10.00
N ARG A 51 18.82 7.48 9.06
CA ARG A 51 19.73 7.94 8.00
C ARG A 51 20.35 6.79 7.18
N ILE A 52 19.57 5.73 6.97
CA ILE A 52 19.95 4.56 6.17
C ILE A 52 19.48 4.79 4.74
N VAL A 53 20.41 4.73 3.77
CA VAL A 53 20.08 4.77 2.35
C VAL A 53 19.77 3.35 1.86
N PRO A 54 18.55 3.07 1.38
CA PRO A 54 18.20 1.78 0.81
C PRO A 54 19.02 1.43 -0.43
N ASN A 55 19.28 0.13 -0.64
CA ASN A 55 20.07 -0.36 -1.76
C ASN A 55 19.54 0.05 -3.14
N PHE A 56 18.22 0.22 -3.31
CA PHE A 56 17.67 0.65 -4.60
C PHE A 56 18.01 2.10 -4.96
N ILE A 57 18.37 2.93 -3.97
CA ILE A 57 18.94 4.27 -4.20
C ILE A 57 20.44 4.14 -4.44
N LYS A 58 21.18 3.42 -3.58
CA LYS A 58 22.63 3.22 -3.73
C LYS A 58 23.02 2.65 -5.10
N ARG A 59 22.25 1.67 -5.60
CA ARG A 59 22.45 1.04 -6.92
C ARG A 59 22.33 2.00 -8.11
N LYS A 60 21.79 3.21 -7.92
CA LYS A 60 21.76 4.24 -8.97
C LYS A 60 23.13 4.90 -9.20
N ARG A 61 24.15 4.57 -8.39
CA ARG A 61 25.53 5.07 -8.53
C ARG A 61 25.57 6.60 -8.70
N LEU A 62 24.86 7.30 -7.82
CA LEU A 62 24.75 8.77 -7.89
C LEU A 62 26.12 9.45 -7.80
N HIS A 63 27.08 8.83 -7.10
CA HIS A 63 28.48 9.25 -7.08
C HIS A 63 29.08 9.39 -8.48
N ALA A 64 28.86 8.41 -9.35
CA ALA A 64 29.38 8.39 -10.71
C ALA A 64 28.70 9.45 -11.59
N ILE A 65 27.38 9.65 -11.42
CA ILE A 65 26.61 10.65 -12.17
C ILE A 65 27.00 12.07 -11.75
N CYS A 66 27.23 12.29 -10.46
CA CYS A 66 27.57 13.61 -9.94
C CYS A 66 29.08 13.92 -9.98
N GLY A 67 29.93 12.96 -10.36
CA GLY A 67 31.39 13.12 -10.38
C GLY A 67 32.00 13.31 -8.99
N VAL A 68 31.41 12.73 -7.95
CA VAL A 68 31.83 12.88 -6.55
C VAL A 68 32.25 11.51 -6.00
N PRO A 69 33.24 11.43 -5.09
CA PRO A 69 33.59 10.17 -4.42
C PRO A 69 32.40 9.53 -3.70
N GLU A 70 32.34 8.20 -3.70
CA GLU A 70 31.22 7.42 -3.16
C GLU A 70 31.00 7.66 -1.66
N ASP A 71 32.08 7.81 -0.89
CA ASP A 71 32.04 8.05 0.56
C ASP A 71 31.89 9.53 0.94
N SER A 72 31.64 10.41 -0.04
CA SER A 72 31.45 11.83 0.25
C SER A 72 30.14 12.06 1.00
N HIS A 73 30.20 12.85 2.08
CA HIS A 73 29.02 13.39 2.76
C HIS A 73 28.03 14.05 1.80
N ARG A 74 28.53 14.65 0.70
CA ARG A 74 27.70 15.28 -0.33
C ARG A 74 26.82 14.28 -1.07
N ILE A 75 27.32 13.06 -1.32
CA ILE A 75 26.54 11.98 -1.94
C ILE A 75 25.49 11.46 -0.98
N LEU A 76 25.84 11.25 0.29
CA LEU A 76 24.87 10.86 1.31
C LEU A 76 23.71 11.88 1.38
N ASP A 77 24.01 13.18 1.37
CA ASP A 77 22.97 14.22 1.39
C ASP A 77 22.05 14.18 0.16
N ILE A 78 22.62 13.93 -1.03
CA ILE A 78 21.85 13.77 -2.26
C ILE A 78 20.97 12.52 -2.17
N GLU A 79 21.52 11.38 -1.75
CA GLU A 79 20.77 10.14 -1.56
C GLU A 79 19.63 10.30 -0.56
N MET A 80 19.87 11.01 0.55
CA MET A 80 18.84 11.33 1.54
C MET A 80 17.77 12.28 0.98
N LYS A 81 18.12 13.24 0.10
CA LYS A 81 17.13 14.06 -0.62
C LYS A 81 16.28 13.20 -1.57
N VAL A 82 16.89 12.27 -2.31
CA VAL A 82 16.18 11.32 -3.18
C VAL A 82 15.25 10.43 -2.36
N LEU A 83 15.70 9.95 -1.20
CA LEU A 83 14.87 9.14 -0.29
C LEU A 83 13.63 9.91 0.20
N ARG A 84 13.78 11.19 0.58
CA ARG A 84 12.65 12.05 0.98
C ARG A 84 11.69 12.31 -0.19
N ALA A 85 12.20 12.52 -1.40
CA ALA A 85 11.37 12.67 -2.60
C ALA A 85 10.60 11.37 -2.91
N CYS A 86 11.25 10.22 -2.79
CA CYS A 86 10.63 8.91 -2.94
C CYS A 86 9.51 8.71 -1.90
N LEU A 87 9.74 9.08 -0.64
CA LEU A 87 8.71 9.03 0.41
C LEU A 87 7.47 9.86 0.02
N ARG A 88 7.65 11.12 -0.41
CA ARG A 88 6.54 12.00 -0.81
C ARG A 88 5.75 11.41 -1.98
N SER A 89 6.44 11.01 -3.05
CA SER A 89 5.81 10.39 -4.22
C SER A 89 5.02 9.11 -3.85
N LYS A 90 5.53 8.29 -2.93
CA LYS A 90 4.80 7.12 -2.43
C LYS A 90 3.59 7.49 -1.56
N GLN A 91 3.64 8.59 -0.82
CA GLN A 91 2.49 9.09 -0.05
C GLN A 91 1.38 9.58 -0.98
N ASP A 92 1.73 10.35 -2.02
CA ASP A 92 0.77 10.85 -3.01
C ASP A 92 0.09 9.69 -3.75
N ASN A 93 0.88 8.69 -4.16
CA ASN A 93 0.35 7.49 -4.79
C ASN A 93 -0.58 6.71 -3.85
N LEU A 94 -0.20 6.52 -2.58
CA LEU A 94 -1.07 5.89 -1.59
C LEU A 94 -2.40 6.65 -1.44
N TYR A 95 -2.35 7.98 -1.36
CA TYR A 95 -3.55 8.80 -1.25
C TYR A 95 -4.47 8.65 -2.48
N ALA A 96 -3.90 8.67 -3.69
CA ALA A 96 -4.65 8.43 -4.91
C ALA A 96 -5.27 7.02 -4.95
N MET A 97 -4.54 5.99 -4.50
CA MET A 97 -5.07 4.63 -4.40
C MET A 97 -6.19 4.52 -3.36
N LEU A 98 -6.05 5.17 -2.20
CA LEU A 98 -7.10 5.20 -1.17
C LEU A 98 -8.40 5.80 -1.71
N LYS A 99 -8.33 6.93 -2.41
CA LYS A 99 -9.51 7.54 -3.06
C LYS A 99 -10.17 6.60 -4.07
N LYS A 100 -9.37 6.00 -4.95
CA LYS A 100 -9.87 5.05 -5.95
C LYS A 100 -10.49 3.81 -5.32
N CYS A 101 -9.87 3.29 -4.25
CA CYS A 101 -10.38 2.15 -3.51
C CYS A 101 -11.73 2.50 -2.89
N ALA A 102 -11.80 3.58 -2.09
CA ALA A 102 -13.04 4.00 -1.43
C ALA A 102 -14.21 4.15 -2.42
N ALA A 103 -13.97 4.75 -3.59
CA ALA A 103 -14.99 4.86 -4.63
C ALA A 103 -15.46 3.49 -5.16
N LYS A 104 -14.54 2.54 -5.38
CA LYS A 104 -14.91 1.19 -5.82
C LYS A 104 -15.61 0.39 -4.73
N GLU A 105 -15.14 0.49 -3.49
CA GLU A 105 -15.78 -0.18 -2.33
C GLU A 105 -17.20 0.32 -2.12
N TYR A 106 -17.44 1.63 -2.29
CA TYR A 106 -18.79 2.20 -2.29
C TYR A 106 -19.69 1.54 -3.34
N TYR A 107 -19.23 1.42 -4.59
CA TYR A 107 -20.02 0.75 -5.63
C TYR A 107 -20.20 -0.75 -5.37
N CYS A 108 -19.20 -1.44 -4.79
CA CYS A 108 -19.36 -2.82 -4.38
C CYS A 108 -20.45 -2.97 -3.31
N ASP A 109 -20.48 -2.11 -2.29
CA ASP A 109 -21.50 -2.15 -1.23
C ASP A 109 -22.90 -1.82 -1.76
N GLN A 110 -23.00 -0.94 -2.78
CA GLN A 110 -24.26 -0.57 -3.42
C GLN A 110 -24.82 -1.65 -4.36
N TYR A 111 -23.96 -2.31 -5.14
CA TYR A 111 -24.39 -3.20 -6.22
C TYR A 111 -24.37 -4.69 -5.88
N LEU A 112 -23.62 -5.10 -4.85
CA LEU A 112 -23.60 -6.49 -4.40
C LEU A 112 -24.67 -6.69 -3.33
N GLU A 113 -25.63 -7.57 -3.62
CA GLU A 113 -26.76 -7.87 -2.74
C GLU A 113 -26.32 -8.55 -1.43
N GLY A 114 -27.20 -8.52 -0.42
CA GLY A 114 -27.09 -9.39 0.75
C GLY A 114 -25.85 -9.20 1.62
N ASN A 115 -25.27 -8.00 1.68
CA ASN A 115 -24.00 -7.72 2.38
C ASN A 115 -22.81 -8.55 1.85
N LEU A 116 -22.90 -9.08 0.62
CA LEU A 116 -21.86 -9.92 0.02
C LEU A 116 -20.50 -9.21 0.04
N TRP A 117 -20.47 -7.91 -0.26
CA TRP A 117 -19.25 -7.11 -0.14
C TRP A 117 -18.63 -7.15 1.27
N ARG A 118 -19.44 -7.01 2.31
CA ARG A 118 -19.00 -7.04 3.72
C ARG A 118 -18.50 -8.42 4.12
N ARG A 119 -19.12 -9.50 3.60
CA ARG A 119 -18.66 -10.88 3.81
C ARG A 119 -17.30 -11.12 3.15
N ILE A 120 -17.10 -10.59 1.94
CA ILE A 120 -15.84 -10.68 1.21
C ILE A 120 -14.72 -9.97 2.00
N ILE A 121 -14.91 -8.70 2.39
CA ILE A 121 -13.87 -7.96 3.13
C ILE A 121 -13.72 -8.42 4.59
N GLY A 122 -14.80 -8.88 5.24
CA GLY A 122 -14.76 -9.40 6.60
C GLY A 122 -14.01 -10.74 6.70
N SER A 123 -13.99 -11.50 5.60
CA SER A 123 -13.12 -12.68 5.47
C SER A 123 -11.65 -12.30 5.25
N GLU A 124 -11.33 -11.06 4.85
CA GLU A 124 -9.96 -10.54 4.80
C GLU A 124 -9.49 -9.91 6.14
N GLU A 125 -10.40 -9.60 7.07
CA GLU A 125 -10.09 -8.93 8.35
C GLU A 125 -9.84 -9.88 9.54
N GLY A 126 -9.66 -11.17 9.28
CA GLY A 126 -9.02 -12.07 10.23
C GLY A 126 -7.56 -11.65 10.44
N GLU A 127 -7.28 -11.06 11.61
CA GLU A 127 -5.96 -10.61 12.09
C GLU A 127 -5.45 -9.22 11.63
N LEU A 128 -6.19 -8.16 11.93
CA LEU A 128 -5.57 -6.87 12.27
C LEU A 128 -6.10 -6.37 13.63
N PRO A 129 -5.21 -5.99 14.57
CA PRO A 129 -5.61 -5.70 15.94
C PRO A 129 -6.51 -4.47 15.97
N LYS A 130 -7.71 -4.67 16.53
CA LYS A 130 -8.65 -3.62 16.91
C LYS A 130 -7.88 -2.56 17.70
N ARG A 131 -7.61 -1.41 17.09
CA ARG A 131 -7.20 -0.23 17.84
C ARG A 131 -8.38 0.15 18.72
N GLN A 132 -8.22 -0.10 20.01
CA GLN A 132 -9.01 0.54 21.05
C GLN A 132 -8.87 2.06 20.85
N LEU A 133 -9.92 2.68 20.31
CA LEU A 133 -10.24 4.07 20.63
C LEU A 133 -10.95 4.00 21.98
N SER A 134 -10.16 3.86 23.05
CA SER A 134 -10.64 4.19 24.39
C SER A 134 -10.44 5.69 24.56
N ASN A 135 -11.55 6.40 24.51
CA ASN A 135 -11.67 7.74 25.05
C ASN A 135 -11.07 7.77 26.45
N LYS A 136 -10.11 8.65 26.68
CA LYS A 136 -9.90 9.20 28.01
C LYS A 136 -10.15 10.70 27.94
N VAL A 137 -11.23 11.06 28.64
CA VAL A 137 -11.49 12.33 29.30
C VAL A 137 -10.22 12.86 29.96
#